data_AF-A0A024HLK9-F1
#
_entry.id   AF-A0A024HLK9-F1
#
_cell.length_a   1.000
_cell.length_b   1.000
_cell.length_c   1.000
_cell.angle_alpha   90.00
_cell.angle_beta   90.00
_cell.angle_gamma   90.00
#
_symmetry.space_group_name_H-M   'P 1'
#
loop_
_entity.id
_entity.type
_entity.pdbx_description
1 polymer ?
#
loop_
_entity_poly.entity_id
_entity_poly.type
_entity_poly.pdbx_seq_one_letter_code
_entity_poly.pdbx_strand_id
1 'polypeptide(L)'
;MRAAVLGLGLLCSAAALARVEVKPVQNPSLGPTLAVRITEDIAVGDYELLMRGLKDNPGKFSRKIALLDCIGGNQDEAIKIGRLLRETGFDTWVPSHGVCQGTCVYVLAAGHSRRVRGYVGLHRPYFPGGDSWQDDRAGRYSPAVYLREMNVAQSLLNDMSSITPGQVRLLSAQDLARYRLD
;
A
#
# COMPACT_ATOMS: atom_id res chain seq x y z
N MET A 1 47.28 21.02 -30.06
CA MET A 1 46.94 20.30 -28.82
C MET A 1 45.48 20.58 -28.50
N ARG A 2 44.58 19.60 -28.61
CA ARG A 2 43.17 19.72 -28.23
C ARG A 2 42.89 18.66 -27.17
N ALA A 3 42.76 19.07 -25.92
CA ALA A 3 42.37 18.20 -24.83
C ALA A 3 40.84 18.01 -24.89
N ALA A 4 40.40 16.75 -25.06
CA ALA A 4 39.00 16.39 -24.92
C ALA A 4 38.71 16.09 -23.45
N VAL A 5 37.86 16.90 -22.83
CA VAL A 5 37.36 16.67 -21.47
C VAL A 5 36.18 15.71 -21.57
N LEU A 6 36.35 14.47 -21.10
CA LEU A 6 35.28 13.50 -20.92
C LEU A 6 34.59 13.80 -19.58
N GLY A 7 33.43 14.46 -19.64
CA GLY A 7 32.56 14.64 -18.49
C GLY A 7 31.83 13.33 -18.16
N LEU A 8 32.20 12.70 -17.03
CA LEU A 8 31.40 11.64 -16.43
C LEU A 8 30.12 12.26 -15.85
N GLY A 9 29.01 12.15 -16.57
CA GLY A 9 27.69 12.46 -16.03
C GLY A 9 27.31 11.43 -14.98
N LEU A 10 27.28 11.83 -13.71
CA LEU A 10 26.64 11.06 -12.64
C LEU A 10 25.14 10.95 -12.96
N LEU A 11 24.73 9.77 -13.44
CA LEU A 11 23.33 9.36 -13.45
C LEU A 11 22.89 9.17 -12.00
N CYS A 12 22.39 10.25 -11.39
CA CYS A 12 21.65 10.16 -10.14
C CYS A 12 20.42 9.30 -10.42
N SER A 13 20.45 8.03 -9.99
CA SER A 13 19.25 7.22 -9.89
C SER A 13 18.37 7.88 -8.84
N ALA A 14 17.38 8.66 -9.29
CA ALA A 14 16.30 9.08 -8.42
C ALA A 14 15.60 7.79 -7.97
N ALA A 15 15.82 7.38 -6.73
CA ALA A 15 15.00 6.34 -6.13
C ALA A 15 13.54 6.77 -6.32
N ALA A 16 12.74 5.91 -6.96
CA ALA A 16 11.32 6.15 -7.11
C ALA A 16 10.73 6.18 -5.70
N LEU A 17 10.53 7.39 -5.17
CA LEU A 17 9.84 7.60 -3.91
C LEU A 17 8.37 7.31 -4.16
N ALA A 18 7.73 6.55 -3.27
CA ALA A 18 6.28 6.51 -3.27
C ALA A 18 5.74 7.93 -3.19
N ARG A 19 4.68 8.14 -3.94
CA ARG A 19 4.02 9.43 -3.98
C ARG A 19 2.80 9.36 -3.09
N VAL A 20 3.03 9.55 -1.80
CA VAL A 20 1.98 9.77 -0.80
C VAL A 20 1.53 11.23 -0.86
N GLU A 21 0.31 11.46 -1.33
CA GLU A 21 -0.29 12.80 -1.40
C GLU A 21 -1.54 12.88 -0.55
N VAL A 22 -1.63 13.88 0.32
CA VAL A 22 -2.83 14.15 1.14
C VAL A 22 -3.43 15.47 0.70
N LYS A 23 -4.68 15.46 0.24
CA LYS A 23 -5.38 16.67 -0.24
C LYS A 23 -6.86 16.69 0.16
N PRO A 24 -7.39 17.84 0.58
CA PRO A 24 -8.82 18.04 0.69
C PRO A 24 -9.40 18.18 -0.71
N VAL A 25 -10.50 17.50 -0.98
CA VAL A 25 -11.20 17.53 -2.26
C VAL A 25 -12.69 17.72 -2.03
N GLN A 26 -13.32 18.55 -2.87
CA GLN A 26 -14.77 18.65 -2.91
C GLN A 26 -15.30 17.60 -3.89
N ASN A 27 -15.98 16.56 -3.37
CA ASN A 27 -16.57 15.54 -4.20
C ASN A 27 -18.10 15.77 -4.33
N PRO A 28 -18.67 15.76 -5.55
CA PRO A 28 -20.10 16.02 -5.75
C PRO A 28 -21.04 15.08 -4.99
N SER A 29 -20.67 13.80 -4.85
CA SER A 29 -21.51 12.78 -4.22
C SER A 29 -21.15 12.53 -2.76
N LEU A 30 -19.92 12.83 -2.35
CA LEU A 30 -19.38 12.50 -1.02
C LEU A 30 -19.18 13.72 -0.13
N GLY A 31 -19.29 14.93 -0.68
CA GLY A 31 -19.01 16.18 0.01
C GLY A 31 -17.51 16.44 0.24
N PRO A 32 -17.17 17.28 1.24
CA PRO A 32 -15.78 17.52 1.64
C PRO A 32 -15.09 16.22 2.04
N THR A 33 -14.06 15.84 1.29
CA THR A 33 -13.35 14.57 1.45
C THR A 33 -11.87 14.83 1.65
N LEU A 34 -11.25 14.17 2.62
CA LEU A 34 -9.78 14.11 2.69
C LEU A 34 -9.32 12.91 1.88
N ALA A 35 -8.67 13.16 0.75
CA ALA A 35 -8.13 12.12 -0.10
C ALA A 35 -6.65 11.90 0.21
N VAL A 36 -6.28 10.64 0.40
CA VAL A 36 -4.89 10.17 0.39
C VAL A 36 -4.69 9.41 -0.91
N ARG A 37 -3.68 9.76 -1.71
CA ARG A 37 -3.27 8.96 -2.86
C ARG A 37 -1.95 8.27 -2.52
N ILE A 38 -1.90 6.97 -2.73
CA ILE A 38 -0.68 6.17 -2.57
C ILE A 38 -0.42 5.56 -3.94
N THR A 39 0.60 6.11 -4.60
CA THR A 39 1.03 5.69 -5.93
C THR A 39 2.53 5.39 -5.94
N GLU A 40 2.98 4.61 -6.92
CA GLU A 40 4.36 4.10 -6.98
C GLU A 40 4.71 3.17 -5.81
N ASP A 41 5.98 2.76 -5.70
CA ASP A 41 6.44 1.82 -4.68
C ASP A 41 6.44 2.44 -3.27
N ILE A 42 5.80 1.77 -2.30
CA ILE A 42 5.81 2.14 -0.88
C ILE A 42 7.26 2.11 -0.37
N ALA A 43 7.81 3.27 -0.03
CA ALA A 43 9.20 3.48 0.36
C ALA A 43 9.30 3.86 1.84
N VAL A 44 10.43 3.53 2.47
CA VAL A 44 10.69 3.95 3.87
C VAL A 44 10.63 5.49 3.96
N GLY A 45 9.79 6.01 4.85
CA GLY A 45 9.56 7.46 5.02
C GLY A 45 8.15 7.91 4.60
N ASP A 46 7.41 7.07 3.88
CA ASP A 46 6.05 7.34 3.44
C ASP A 46 5.05 7.46 4.59
N TYR A 47 5.25 6.71 5.67
CA TYR A 47 4.44 6.83 6.87
C TYR A 47 4.55 8.26 7.43
N GLU A 48 5.76 8.82 7.47
CA GLU A 48 6.00 10.19 7.92
C GLU A 48 5.40 11.23 6.95
N LEU A 49 5.43 10.97 5.64
CA LEU A 49 4.76 11.80 4.63
C LEU A 49 3.24 11.80 4.83
N LEU A 50 2.63 10.62 5.02
CA LEU A 50 1.21 10.50 5.34
C LEU A 50 0.88 11.26 6.62
N MET A 51 1.62 11.00 7.70
CA MET A 51 1.39 11.65 8.99
C MET A 51 1.47 13.17 8.89
N ARG A 52 2.47 13.69 8.15
CA ARG A 52 2.62 15.13 7.91
C ARG A 52 1.44 15.67 7.10
N GLY A 53 1.10 15.03 5.99
CA GLY A 53 -0.02 15.44 5.15
C GLY A 53 -1.36 15.45 5.90
N LEU A 54 -1.59 14.50 6.82
CA LEU A 54 -2.78 14.52 7.68
C LEU A 54 -2.76 15.70 8.67
N LYS A 55 -1.61 16.04 9.24
CA LYS A 55 -1.44 17.19 10.14
C LYS A 55 -1.62 18.53 9.43
N ASP A 56 -1.13 18.63 8.19
CA ASP A 56 -1.20 19.84 7.37
C ASP A 56 -2.61 20.11 6.83
N ASN A 57 -3.53 19.15 6.96
CA ASN A 57 -4.91 19.27 6.53
C ASN A 57 -5.89 19.08 7.71
N PRO A 58 -5.85 19.96 8.73
CA PRO A 58 -6.78 19.90 9.84
C PRO A 58 -8.20 20.24 9.37
N GLY A 59 -9.22 19.63 9.97
CA GLY A 59 -10.61 19.95 9.67
C GLY A 59 -11.57 18.77 9.82
N LYS A 60 -12.85 19.05 9.63
CA LYS A 60 -13.91 18.04 9.56
C LYS A 60 -14.18 17.72 8.10
N PHE A 61 -14.04 16.45 7.74
CA PHE A 61 -14.35 15.93 6.42
C PHE A 61 -15.53 14.97 6.54
N SER A 62 -16.46 15.03 5.59
CA SER A 62 -17.57 14.09 5.50
C SER A 62 -17.07 12.69 5.17
N ARG A 63 -15.96 12.58 4.42
CA ARG A 63 -15.31 11.31 4.07
C ARG A 63 -13.79 11.41 4.14
N LYS A 64 -13.15 10.28 4.35
CA LYS A 64 -11.69 10.10 4.28
C LYS A 64 -11.41 8.87 3.43
N ILE A 65 -10.72 9.03 2.31
CA ILE A 65 -10.54 7.96 1.32
C ILE A 65 -9.08 7.86 0.91
N ALA A 66 -8.50 6.67 1.03
CA ALA A 66 -7.20 6.33 0.50
C ALA A 66 -7.39 5.64 -0.87
N LEU A 67 -6.90 6.28 -1.93
CA LEU A 67 -6.89 5.78 -3.29
C LEU A 67 -5.56 5.06 -3.53
N LEU A 68 -5.65 3.78 -3.89
CA LEU A 68 -4.51 2.89 -4.03
C LEU A 68 -4.27 2.55 -5.50
N ASP A 69 -3.07 2.89 -5.97
CA ASP A 69 -2.57 2.53 -7.30
C ASP A 69 -1.04 2.32 -7.20
N CYS A 70 -0.65 1.24 -6.53
CA CYS A 70 0.74 0.87 -6.31
C CYS A 70 0.98 -0.64 -6.37
N ILE A 71 2.19 -0.99 -6.80
CA ILE A 71 2.58 -2.40 -7.01
C ILE A 71 3.23 -3.07 -5.79
N GLY A 72 3.34 -2.34 -4.67
CA GLY A 72 3.92 -2.83 -3.43
C GLY A 72 5.06 -1.95 -2.96
N GLY A 73 6.13 -2.54 -2.42
CA GLY A 73 7.24 -1.86 -1.76
C GLY A 73 7.53 -2.43 -0.36
N ASN A 74 7.99 -1.60 0.56
CA ASN A 74 8.37 -1.98 1.91
C ASN A 74 7.17 -2.47 2.75
N GLN A 75 7.23 -3.70 3.26
CA GLN A 75 6.16 -4.31 4.05
C GLN A 75 5.89 -3.58 5.37
N ASP A 76 6.96 -3.27 6.11
CA ASP A 76 6.83 -2.68 7.45
C ASP A 76 6.21 -1.29 7.33
N GLU A 77 6.59 -0.56 6.29
CA GLU A 77 6.03 0.75 5.95
C GLU A 77 4.55 0.68 5.55
N ALA A 78 4.18 -0.27 4.69
CA ALA A 78 2.78 -0.51 4.32
C ALA A 78 1.91 -0.79 5.55
N ILE A 79 2.42 -1.56 6.52
CA ILE A 79 1.76 -1.83 7.80
C ILE A 79 1.61 -0.55 8.65
N LYS A 80 2.64 0.30 8.73
CA LYS A 80 2.54 1.58 9.46
C LYS A 80 1.50 2.51 8.84
N ILE A 81 1.57 2.69 7.51
CA ILE A 81 0.61 3.48 6.74
C ILE A 81 -0.80 2.95 6.98
N GLY A 82 -0.99 1.64 6.85
CA GLY A 82 -2.28 1.01 7.05
C GLY A 82 -2.83 1.23 8.47
N ARG A 83 -2.02 1.08 9.52
CA ARG A 83 -2.49 1.39 10.88
C ARG A 83 -2.90 2.84 11.04
N LEU A 84 -2.12 3.78 10.51
CA LEU A 84 -2.47 5.20 10.57
C LEU A 84 -3.78 5.51 9.85
N LEU A 85 -4.00 4.92 8.66
CA LEU A 85 -5.26 5.06 7.92
C LEU A 85 -6.45 4.49 8.71
N ARG A 86 -6.29 3.30 9.30
CA ARG A 86 -7.32 2.66 10.15
C ARG A 86 -7.66 3.55 11.35
N GLU A 87 -6.65 3.98 12.10
CA GLU A 87 -6.80 4.82 13.30
C GLU A 87 -7.45 6.16 12.98
N THR A 88 -7.18 6.73 11.80
CA THR A 88 -7.69 8.04 11.40
C THR A 88 -9.01 8.00 10.62
N GLY A 89 -9.60 6.81 10.42
CA GLY A 89 -10.96 6.63 9.90
C GLY A 89 -11.06 6.63 8.37
N PHE A 90 -10.04 6.15 7.67
CA PHE A 90 -10.06 6.09 6.20
C PHE A 90 -10.74 4.83 5.66
N ASP A 91 -11.48 5.01 4.56
CA ASP A 91 -11.85 3.95 3.63
C ASP A 91 -10.71 3.74 2.61
N THR A 92 -10.56 2.54 2.05
CA THR A 92 -9.49 2.22 1.08
C THR A 92 -10.07 1.73 -0.25
N TRP A 93 -9.68 2.39 -1.33
CA TRP A 93 -10.30 2.22 -2.64
C TRP A 93 -9.23 1.93 -3.70
N VAL A 94 -9.42 0.85 -4.45
CA VAL A 94 -8.70 0.60 -5.70
C VAL A 94 -9.60 1.08 -6.86
N PRO A 95 -9.29 2.22 -7.51
CA PRO A 95 -10.12 2.77 -8.59
C PRO A 95 -10.10 1.87 -9.83
N SER A 96 -11.02 2.08 -10.79
CA SER A 96 -11.23 1.17 -11.94
C SER A 96 -10.00 0.90 -12.83
N HIS A 97 -8.99 1.77 -12.80
CA HIS A 97 -7.73 1.60 -13.52
C HIS A 97 -6.53 1.44 -12.60
N GLY A 98 -6.76 1.44 -11.28
CA GLY A 98 -5.72 1.29 -10.29
C GLY A 98 -5.34 -0.18 -10.09
N VAL A 99 -4.08 -0.39 -9.73
CA VAL A 99 -3.54 -1.69 -9.35
C VAL A 99 -3.11 -1.64 -7.90
N CYS A 100 -3.49 -2.65 -7.12
CA CYS A 100 -2.99 -2.85 -5.77
C CYS A 100 -2.32 -4.22 -5.68
N GLN A 101 -0.99 -4.25 -5.74
CA GLN A 101 -0.23 -5.50 -5.75
C GLN A 101 0.71 -5.60 -4.54
N GLY A 102 0.98 -6.83 -4.10
CA GLY A 102 2.01 -7.10 -3.11
C GLY A 102 1.71 -6.45 -1.77
N THR A 103 2.62 -5.62 -1.26
CA THR A 103 2.44 -4.95 0.03
C THR A 103 1.36 -3.86 0.02
N CYS A 104 0.89 -3.41 -1.15
CA CYS A 104 -0.31 -2.58 -1.25
C CYS A 104 -1.53 -3.23 -0.57
N VAL A 105 -1.62 -4.56 -0.60
CA VAL A 105 -2.75 -5.31 0.00
C VAL A 105 -2.85 -5.06 1.51
N TYR A 106 -1.74 -4.80 2.20
CA TYR A 106 -1.78 -4.40 3.61
C TYR A 106 -2.42 -3.02 3.78
N VAL A 107 -2.16 -2.08 2.88
CA VAL A 107 -2.82 -0.77 2.90
C VAL A 107 -4.30 -0.91 2.56
N LEU A 108 -4.67 -1.74 1.56
CA LEU A 108 -6.07 -2.04 1.24
C LEU A 108 -6.81 -2.62 2.45
N ALA A 109 -6.18 -3.57 3.16
CA ALA A 109 -6.72 -4.16 4.38
C ALA A 109 -7.01 -3.12 5.48
N ALA A 110 -6.34 -1.96 5.49
CA ALA A 110 -6.55 -0.96 6.53
C ALA A 110 -7.93 -0.29 6.52
N GLY A 111 -8.65 -0.29 5.40
CA GLY A 111 -9.88 0.49 5.25
C GLY A 111 -10.99 0.09 6.22
N HIS A 112 -11.72 1.09 6.74
CA HIS A 112 -12.99 0.90 7.45
C HIS A 112 -14.01 0.21 6.56
N SER A 113 -14.22 0.77 5.37
CA SER A 113 -14.75 0.04 4.22
C SER A 113 -13.67 -0.09 3.14
N ARG A 114 -13.81 -1.14 2.32
CA ARG A 114 -12.92 -1.43 1.19
C ARG A 114 -13.73 -1.39 -0.08
N ARG A 115 -13.13 -0.92 -1.17
CA ARG A 115 -13.78 -0.91 -2.47
C ARG A 115 -12.78 -1.18 -3.56
N VAL A 116 -12.96 -2.30 -4.25
CA VAL A 116 -12.12 -2.68 -5.38
C VAL A 116 -12.91 -2.56 -6.67
N ARG A 117 -12.48 -1.65 -7.55
CA ARG A 117 -12.97 -1.55 -8.94
C ARG A 117 -11.89 -1.88 -9.97
N GLY A 118 -10.62 -1.73 -9.58
CA GLY A 118 -9.47 -2.12 -10.38
C GLY A 118 -8.99 -3.52 -10.04
N TYR A 119 -7.67 -3.70 -9.97
CA TYR A 119 -7.06 -5.02 -9.85
C TYR A 119 -6.31 -5.17 -8.53
N VAL A 120 -6.45 -6.34 -7.90
CA VAL A 120 -5.65 -6.73 -6.74
C VAL A 120 -4.80 -7.94 -7.11
N GLY A 121 -3.48 -7.82 -6.97
CA GLY A 121 -2.52 -8.85 -7.32
C GLY A 121 -1.78 -9.36 -6.09
N LEU A 122 -1.80 -10.68 -5.89
CA LEU A 122 -0.95 -11.33 -4.89
C LEU A 122 0.32 -11.82 -5.57
N HIS A 123 1.44 -11.70 -4.87
CA HIS A 123 2.67 -12.42 -5.21
C HIS A 123 3.25 -12.99 -3.93
N ARG A 124 4.12 -13.99 -4.10
CA ARG A 124 4.90 -14.51 -2.98
C ARG A 124 5.90 -13.45 -2.53
N PRO A 125 5.91 -13.04 -1.24
CA PRO A 125 6.94 -12.14 -0.73
C PRO A 125 8.32 -12.75 -0.88
N TYR A 126 9.29 -11.94 -1.30
CA TYR A 126 10.69 -12.38 -1.37
C TYR A 126 11.41 -12.05 -0.06
N PHE A 127 12.00 -13.07 0.57
CA PHE A 127 12.82 -12.91 1.76
C PHE A 127 14.26 -13.34 1.44
N PRO A 128 15.25 -12.43 1.51
CA PRO A 128 16.64 -12.74 1.15
C PRO A 128 17.26 -13.93 1.90
N GLY A 129 16.75 -14.28 3.09
CA GLY A 129 17.23 -15.45 3.81
C GLY A 129 16.25 -16.64 3.87
N GLY A 130 15.19 -16.62 3.05
CA GLY A 130 14.21 -17.70 2.94
C GLY A 130 12.94 -17.49 3.78
N ASP A 131 11.95 -18.37 3.61
CA ASP A 131 10.62 -18.22 4.20
C ASP A 131 10.62 -18.20 5.73
N SER A 132 11.60 -18.86 6.37
CA SER A 132 11.76 -18.86 7.84
C SER A 132 11.99 -17.46 8.41
N TRP A 133 12.46 -16.50 7.61
CA TRP A 133 12.62 -15.10 8.03
C TRP A 133 11.29 -14.39 8.31
N GLN A 134 10.19 -14.92 7.77
CA GLN A 134 8.85 -14.41 8.08
C GLN A 134 8.36 -14.91 9.44
N ASP A 135 8.68 -16.16 9.80
CA ASP A 135 8.30 -16.74 11.10
C ASP A 135 9.03 -16.05 12.26
N ASP A 136 10.26 -15.57 12.02
CA ASP A 136 11.05 -14.82 13.00
C ASP A 136 10.51 -13.39 13.25
N ARG A 137 9.64 -12.87 12.37
CA ARG A 137 9.02 -11.55 12.52
C ARG A 137 7.82 -11.59 13.46
N ALA A 138 8.12 -11.80 14.74
CA ALA A 138 7.15 -11.66 15.83
C ALA A 138 6.87 -10.18 16.16
N GLY A 139 5.63 -9.87 16.58
CA GLY A 139 5.25 -8.56 17.12
C GLY A 139 4.57 -7.62 16.13
N ARG A 140 4.83 -6.30 16.27
CA ARG A 140 4.02 -5.23 15.65
C ARG A 140 4.03 -5.24 14.12
N TYR A 141 5.03 -5.79 13.45
CA TYR A 141 5.10 -5.82 11.97
C TYR A 141 4.79 -7.20 11.37
N SER A 142 4.26 -8.12 12.17
CA SER A 142 3.82 -9.43 11.68
C SER A 142 2.61 -9.27 10.74
N PRO A 143 2.70 -9.75 9.48
CA PRO A 143 1.56 -9.75 8.56
C PRO A 143 0.35 -10.49 9.12
N ALA A 144 0.56 -11.63 9.79
CA ALA A 144 -0.53 -12.44 10.34
C ALA A 144 -1.30 -11.70 11.43
N VAL A 145 -0.59 -11.04 12.35
CA VAL A 145 -1.19 -10.20 13.39
C VAL A 145 -1.90 -9.01 12.75
N TYR A 146 -1.25 -8.32 11.82
CA TYR A 146 -1.82 -7.16 11.13
C TYR A 146 -3.11 -7.50 10.39
N LEU A 147 -3.15 -8.56 9.59
CA LEU A 147 -4.36 -8.96 8.86
C LEU A 147 -5.50 -9.34 9.82
N ARG A 148 -5.18 -9.92 10.98
CA ARG A 148 -6.17 -10.19 12.03
C ARG A 148 -6.73 -8.90 12.62
N GLU A 149 -5.88 -7.95 12.97
CA GLU A 149 -6.28 -6.60 13.44
C GLU A 149 -7.19 -5.91 12.42
N MET A 150 -6.92 -6.11 11.13
CA MET A 150 -7.70 -5.55 10.04
C MET A 150 -8.93 -6.38 9.67
N ASN A 151 -9.27 -7.46 10.38
CA ASN A 151 -10.38 -8.35 10.00
C ASN A 151 -10.28 -8.85 8.54
N VAL A 152 -9.08 -9.26 8.11
CA VAL A 152 -8.82 -9.95 6.82
C VAL A 152 -8.56 -11.42 7.10
N ALA A 153 -8.98 -12.32 6.20
CA ALA A 153 -8.77 -13.75 6.39
C ALA A 153 -7.27 -14.10 6.33
N GLN A 154 -6.78 -14.83 7.33
CA GLN A 154 -5.36 -15.22 7.38
C GLN A 154 -4.96 -16.20 6.26
N SER A 155 -5.94 -16.88 5.64
CA SER A 155 -5.72 -17.70 4.44
C SER A 155 -5.13 -16.91 3.27
N LEU A 156 -5.24 -15.58 3.27
CA LEU A 156 -4.56 -14.73 2.29
C LEU A 156 -3.04 -14.92 2.31
N LEU A 157 -2.42 -15.06 3.50
CA LEU A 157 -0.97 -15.28 3.60
C LEU A 157 -0.57 -16.64 3.07
N ASN A 158 -1.35 -17.68 3.38
CA ASN A 158 -1.12 -19.03 2.85
C ASN A 158 -1.20 -19.03 1.32
N ASP A 159 -2.19 -18.33 0.77
CA ASP A 159 -2.38 -18.22 -0.67
C ASP A 159 -1.34 -17.29 -1.33
N MET A 160 -0.70 -16.37 -0.60
CA MET A 160 0.46 -15.62 -1.11
C MET A 160 1.71 -16.53 -1.16
N SER A 161 1.95 -17.30 -0.11
CA SER A 161 3.12 -18.19 -0.02
C SER A 161 3.10 -19.36 -0.99
N SER A 162 1.90 -19.78 -1.45
CA SER A 162 1.74 -20.85 -2.44
C SER A 162 1.98 -20.40 -3.90
N ILE A 163 2.06 -19.08 -4.16
CA ILE A 163 2.32 -18.55 -5.50
C ILE A 163 3.77 -18.84 -5.90
N THR A 164 3.96 -19.30 -7.14
CA THR A 164 5.29 -19.54 -7.70
C THR A 164 6.11 -18.24 -7.68
N PRO A 165 7.37 -18.26 -7.21
CA PRO A 165 8.23 -17.07 -7.21
C PRO A 165 8.27 -16.37 -8.58
N GLY A 166 8.13 -15.04 -8.58
CA GLY A 166 8.08 -14.23 -9.79
C GLY A 166 6.73 -14.18 -10.51
N GLN A 167 5.73 -14.95 -10.06
CA GLN A 167 4.36 -14.86 -10.59
C GLN A 167 3.46 -13.96 -9.75
N VAL A 168 2.47 -13.38 -10.42
CA VAL A 168 1.38 -12.61 -9.81
C VAL A 168 0.07 -13.36 -10.06
N ARG A 169 -0.71 -13.57 -9.01
CA ARG A 169 -2.09 -14.07 -9.09
C ARG A 169 -3.07 -12.92 -8.88
N LEU A 170 -3.88 -12.62 -9.90
CA LEU A 170 -4.97 -11.66 -9.77
C LEU A 170 -6.12 -12.25 -8.96
N LEU A 171 -6.72 -11.44 -8.10
CA LEU A 171 -7.87 -11.83 -7.29
C LEU A 171 -9.18 -11.64 -8.05
N SER A 172 -10.01 -12.69 -8.05
CA SER A 172 -11.40 -12.61 -8.50
C SER A 172 -12.28 -11.92 -7.45
N ALA A 173 -13.51 -11.57 -7.82
CA ALA A 173 -14.51 -11.09 -6.86
C ALA A 173 -14.76 -12.10 -5.71
N GLN A 174 -14.71 -13.40 -6.02
CA GLN A 174 -14.85 -14.45 -4.99
C GLN A 174 -13.65 -14.48 -4.05
N ASP A 175 -12.44 -14.27 -4.57
CA ASP A 175 -11.24 -14.14 -3.74
C ASP A 175 -11.33 -12.93 -2.82
N LEU A 176 -11.72 -11.77 -3.34
CA LEU A 176 -11.88 -10.54 -2.56
C LEU A 176 -12.85 -10.77 -1.39
N ALA A 177 -14.05 -11.31 -1.66
CA ALA A 177 -15.03 -11.63 -0.64
C ALA A 177 -14.50 -12.68 0.37
N ARG A 178 -13.83 -13.73 -0.10
CA ARG A 178 -13.23 -14.78 0.74
C ARG A 178 -12.21 -14.21 1.72
N TYR A 179 -11.40 -13.25 1.29
CA TYR A 179 -10.43 -12.58 2.14
C TYR A 179 -11.00 -11.40 2.92
N ARG A 180 -12.23 -10.99 2.61
CA ARG A 180 -12.91 -9.79 3.11
C ARG A 180 -12.25 -8.50 2.61
N LEU A 181 -11.71 -8.44 1.39
CA LEU A 181 -11.02 -7.26 0.84
C LEU A 181 -11.95 -6.26 0.12
N ASP A 182 -13.25 -6.48 0.12
CA ASP A 182 -14.30 -5.67 -0.51
C ASP A 182 -15.56 -5.49 0.36
#